data_AF-A0A6P2EPW3-F1
#
_entry.id   AF-A0A6P2EPW3-F1
#
_cell.length_a   1.000
_cell.length_b   1.000
_cell.length_c   1.000
_cell.angle_alpha   90.00
_cell.angle_beta   90.00
_cell.angle_gamma   90.00
#
_symmetry.space_group_name_H-M   'P 1'
#
loop_
_entity.id
_entity.type
_entity.pdbx_description
1 polymer ?
#
loop_
_entity_poly.entity_id
_entity_poly.type
_entity_poly.pdbx_seq_one_letter_code
_entity_poly.pdbx_strand_id
1 'polypeptide(L)' 'MNAFTYMDLLVALFSVVGAGVLIMVAVSRSPKILHDEITQRIEQSITVIDELRHDRHGS' A
#
# COMPACT_ATOMS: atom_id res chain seq x y z
N MET A 1 -38.29 -23.49 3.12
CA MET A 1 -36.90 -23.14 2.77
C MET A 1 -36.01 -24.00 3.66
N ASN A 2 -35.19 -24.88 3.08
CA ASN A 2 -34.50 -25.94 3.85
C ASN A 2 -33.21 -25.41 4.49
N ALA A 3 -32.82 -26.01 5.61
CA ALA A 3 -31.58 -25.69 6.32
C ALA A 3 -30.34 -25.72 5.41
N PHE A 4 -30.35 -26.58 4.39
CA PHE A 4 -29.30 -26.65 3.36
C PHE A 4 -29.10 -25.31 2.63
N THR A 5 -30.19 -24.67 2.20
CA THR A 5 -30.15 -23.36 1.51
C THR A 5 -29.63 -22.24 2.41
N TYR A 6 -29.92 -22.31 3.72
CA TYR A 6 -29.37 -21.36 4.69
C TYR A 6 -27.87 -21.55 4.88
N MET A 7 -27.40 -22.80 4.94
CA MET A 7 -25.97 -23.09 5.05
C MET A 7 -25.21 -22.63 3.80
N ASP A 8 -25.75 -22.86 2.60
CA ASP A 8 -25.13 -22.37 1.35
C ASP A 8 -25.02 -20.84 1.33
N LEU A 9 -26.07 -20.13 1.78
CA LEU A 9 -26.07 -18.67 1.86
C LEU A 9 -25.02 -18.17 2.86
N LEU A 10 -24.90 -18.82 4.02
CA LEU A 10 -23.91 -18.47 5.03
C LEU A 10 -22.49 -18.72 4.52
N VAL A 11 -22.24 -19.86 3.87
CA VAL A 11 -20.93 -20.18 3.28
C VAL A 11 -20.55 -19.14 2.22
N ALA A 12 -21.49 -18.79 1.33
CA ALA A 12 -21.26 -17.76 0.33
C ALA A 12 -20.94 -16.41 0.97
N LEU A 13 -21.70 -16.01 2.00
CA LEU A 13 -21.48 -14.76 2.72
C LEU A 13 -20.10 -14.73 3.40
N PHE A 14 -19.74 -15.78 4.13
CA PHE A 14 -18.43 -15.89 4.77
C PHE A 14 -17.29 -15.91 3.75
N SER A 15 -17.47 -16.55 2.60
CA SER A 15 -16.48 -16.57 1.54
C SER A 15 -16.23 -15.17 0.97
N VAL A 16 -17.30 -14.40 0.70
CA VAL A 16 -17.20 -13.03 0.18
C VAL A 16 -16.54 -12.11 1.21
N VAL A 17 -16.96 -12.19 2.47
CA VAL A 17 -16.37 -11.39 3.56
C VAL A 17 -14.89 -11.75 3.74
N GLY A 18 -14.55 -13.03 3.77
CA GLY A 18 -13.19 -13.51 3.90
C GLY A 18 -12.30 -13.05 2.75
N ALA A 19 -12.75 -13.19 1.51
CA ALA A 19 -12.04 -12.70 0.34
C ALA A 19 -11.84 -11.18 0.36
N GLY A 20 -12.88 -10.43 0.73
CA GLY A 20 -12.82 -8.97 0.87
C GLY A 20 -11.77 -8.53 1.89
N VAL A 21 -11.72 -9.17 3.05
CA VAL A 21 -10.71 -8.89 4.08
C VAL A 21 -9.30 -9.22 3.58
N LEU A 22 -9.09 -10.36 2.92
CA LEU A 22 -7.78 -10.73 2.38
C LEU A 22 -7.29 -9.73 1.33
N ILE A 23 -8.16 -9.28 0.43
CA ILE A 23 -7.85 -8.24 -0.56
C ILE A 23 -7.51 -6.92 0.12
N MET A 24 -8.32 -6.50 1.10
CA MET A 24 -8.06 -5.27 1.85
C MET A 24 -6.71 -5.32 2.58
N VAL A 25 -6.35 -6.45 3.18
CA VAL A 25 -5.04 -6.66 3.82
C VAL A 25 -3.91 -6.63 2.79
N ALA A 26 -4.09 -7.24 1.62
CA ALA A 26 -3.10 -7.24 0.56
C ALA A 26 -2.84 -5.83 0.02
N VAL A 27 -3.87 -5.01 -0.13
CA VAL A 27 -3.78 -3.62 -0.62
C VAL A 27 -3.27 -2.66 0.47
N SER A 28 -3.68 -2.86 1.73
CA SER A 28 -3.28 -2.00 2.86
C SER A 28 -1.88 -2.30 3.39
N ARG A 29 -1.30 -3.46 3.05
CA ARG A 29 0.16 -3.60 3.04
C ARG A 29 0.70 -2.65 1.99
N SER A 30 0.89 -1.39 2.39
CA SER A 30 1.70 -0.42 1.66
C SER A 30 2.93 -1.18 1.18
N PRO A 31 3.25 -1.14 -0.12
CA PRO A 31 4.46 -1.76 -0.61
C PRO A 31 5.60 -1.00 0.07
N LYS A 32 6.07 -1.50 1.22
CA LYS A 32 7.16 -0.87 2.00
C LYS A 32 8.34 -0.57 1.08
N ILE A 33 8.58 -1.48 0.14
CA ILE A 33 9.55 -1.33 -0.95
C ILE A 33 9.31 -0.07 -1.79
N LEU A 34 8.06 0.22 -2.20
CA LEU A 34 7.72 1.42 -2.97
C LEU A 34 7.86 2.69 -2.12
N HIS A 35 7.42 2.64 -0.86
CA HIS A 35 7.56 3.78 0.06
C HIS A 35 9.04 4.10 0.32
N ASP A 36 9.86 3.09 0.60
CA ASP A 36 11.30 3.24 0.86
C ASP A 36 12.02 3.73 -0.40
N GLU A 37 11.66 3.23 -1.59
CA GLU A 37 12.23 3.72 -2.85
C GLU A 37 11.85 5.19 -3.13
N ILE A 38 10.60 5.58 -2.85
CA ILE A 38 10.16 6.98 -2.98
C ILE A 38 10.93 7.87 -2.00
N THR A 39 11.05 7.45 -0.74
CA THR A 39 11.80 8.20 0.28
C THR A 39 13.26 8.38 -0.13
N GLN A 40 13.91 7.31 -0.59
CA GLN A 40 15.30 7.38 -1.06
C GLN A 40 15.47 8.35 -2.24
N ARG A 41 14.57 8.32 -3.23
CA ARG A 41 14.61 9.24 -4.38
C ARG A 41 14.40 10.70 -3.98
N ILE A 42 13.50 10.95 -3.02
CA ILE A 42 13.27 12.29 -2.48
C ILE A 42 14.53 12.79 -1.76
N GLU A 43 15.13 11.96 -0.91
CA GLU A 43 16.35 12.30 -0.19
C GLU A 43 17.50 12.66 -1.14
N GLN A 44 17.75 11.82 -2.15
CA GLN A 44 18.74 12.11 -3.21
C GLN A 44 18.44 13.42 -3.95
N SER A 45 17.17 13.69 -4.26
CA SER A 45 16.79 14.93 -4.95
C SER A 45 17.04 16.16 -4.06
N ILE A 46 16.76 16.05 -2.77
CA ILE A 46 17.04 17.13 -1.80
C ILE A 46 18.54 17.38 -1.71
N THR A 47 19.36 16.33 -1.62
CA THR A 47 20.83 16.47 -1.58
C THR A 47 21.37 17.19 -2.81
N VAL A 48 20.93 16.80 -4.01
CA VAL A 48 21.37 17.45 -5.26
C VAL A 48 20.92 18.92 -5.31
N ILE A 49 19.70 19.23 -4.86
CA ILE A 49 19.21 20.62 -4.81
C ILE A 49 20.02 21.45 -3.81
N ASP A 50 20.40 20.87 -2.68
CA ASP A 50 21.18 21.55 -1.65
C ASP A 50 22.62 21.84 -2.14
N GLU A 51 23.27 20.88 -2.80
CA GLU A 51 24.57 21.09 -3.46
C GLU A 51 24.50 22.23 -4.49
N LEU A 52 23.50 22.21 -5.38
CA LEU A 52 23.30 23.27 -6.39
C LEU A 52 22.96 24.64 -5.77
N ARG A 53 22.37 24.67 -4.56
CA ARG A 53 22.10 25.91 -3.83
C ARG A 53 23.37 26.42 -3.15
N HIS A 54 24.19 25.53 -2.61
CA HIS A 54 25.45 25.86 -1.96
C HIS A 54 26.46 26.44 -2.98
N ASP A 55 26.60 25.81 -4.14
CA ASP A 55 27.46 26.29 -5.23
C ASP A 55 27.04 27.67 -5.76
N ARG A 56 25.74 28.00 -5.71
CA ARG A 56 25.23 29.31 -6.17
C ARG A 56 25.35 30.44 -5.17
N HIS A 57 25.58 30.18 -3.88
CA HIS A 57 25.78 31.21 -2.86
C HIS A 57 27.23 31.29 -2.35
N GLY A 58 28.08 30.33 -2.72
CA GLY A 58 29.51 30.27 -2.37
C GLY A 58 30.48 30.84 -3.42
N SER A 59 29.97 31.41 -4.53
CA SER A 59 30.75 32.13 -5.55
C SER A 59 30.45 33.63 -5.53
#